data_AF-A0A6B1G3S5-F1
#
_entry.id   AF-A0A6B1G3S5-F1
#
_cell.length_a   1.000
_cell.length_b   1.000
_cell.length_c   1.000
_cell.angle_alpha   90.00
_cell.angle_beta   90.00
_cell.angle_gamma   90.00
#
_symmetry.space_group_name_H-M   'P 1'
#
loop_
_entity.id
_entity.type
_entity.pdbx_description
1 polymer ?
#
loop_
_entity_poly.entity_id
_entity_poly.type
_entity_poly.pdbx_seq_one_letter_code
_entity_poly.pdbx_strand_id
1 'polypeptide(L)'
;MRTLLMGMSGQFSHIVLERLLAHSFDVVAILVAGPRNVPLRVVIPAGGNTLPHWRRELELPLLNPTVALAPVAREKTSVNRGRGRHDSALYSVQVPASPLARAVTEGIPVFECGKVGHVTTTSWLKALDLDVVCVACWNSIVPPDVLDIPRFGFLNVHPSLLPAYRGPFPLFWQFRMGETAMGVTVHWMDDGLDTGDIAGHREIQFEDGVRGAEA
;
A
#
# COMPACT_ATOMS: atom_id res chain seq x y z
N MET A 1 -16.51 -9.25 -1.36
CA MET A 1 -16.10 -8.57 -0.12
C MET A 1 -15.58 -7.20 -0.50
N ARG A 2 -16.25 -6.14 -0.07
CA ARG A 2 -15.96 -4.76 -0.42
C ARG A 2 -14.70 -4.31 0.31
N THR A 3 -13.62 -4.09 -0.44
CA THR A 3 -12.26 -4.06 0.08
C THR A 3 -11.57 -2.76 -0.27
N LEU A 4 -10.88 -2.17 0.71
CA LEU A 4 -9.93 -1.08 0.48
C LEU A 4 -8.52 -1.64 0.62
N LEU A 5 -7.64 -1.37 -0.37
CA LEU A 5 -6.21 -1.55 -0.18
C LEU A 5 -5.60 -0.28 0.41
N MET A 6 -4.91 -0.38 1.53
CA MET A 6 -4.21 0.74 2.18
C MET A 6 -2.71 0.46 2.26
N GLY A 7 -1.86 1.38 1.79
CA GLY A 7 -0.42 1.14 1.82
C GLY A 7 0.48 2.23 1.26
N MET A 8 1.73 1.87 0.98
CA MET A 8 2.67 2.75 0.25
C MET A 8 2.54 2.54 -1.26
N SER A 9 3.12 3.43 -2.07
CA SER A 9 3.14 3.30 -3.54
C SER A 9 4.15 2.28 -4.08
N GLY A 10 4.87 1.56 -3.22
CA GLY A 10 5.94 0.64 -3.61
C GLY A 10 5.46 -0.76 -4.05
N GLN A 11 6.43 -1.58 -4.45
CA GLN A 11 6.22 -2.92 -5.01
C GLN A 11 5.48 -3.88 -4.09
N PHE A 12 5.69 -3.81 -2.76
CA PHE A 12 5.02 -4.72 -1.83
C PHE A 12 3.49 -4.54 -1.85
N SER A 13 3.02 -3.29 -1.78
CA SER A 13 1.59 -2.98 -1.94
C SER A 13 1.05 -3.39 -3.30
N HIS A 14 1.88 -3.31 -4.35
CA HIS A 14 1.48 -3.76 -5.69
C HIS A 14 1.23 -5.27 -5.70
N ILE A 15 2.14 -6.06 -5.12
CA ILE A 15 1.97 -7.53 -5.00
C ILE A 15 0.71 -7.87 -4.21
N VAL A 16 0.41 -7.14 -3.12
CA VAL A 16 -0.84 -7.34 -2.37
C VAL A 16 -2.06 -7.06 -3.23
N LEU A 17 -2.07 -5.97 -4.01
CA LEU A 17 -3.13 -5.64 -4.95
C LEU A 17 -3.36 -6.78 -5.96
N GLU A 18 -2.29 -7.28 -6.58
CA GLU A 18 -2.35 -8.41 -7.53
C GLU A 18 -3.05 -9.62 -6.92
N ARG A 19 -2.73 -9.96 -5.67
CA ARG A 19 -3.35 -11.10 -4.98
C ARG A 19 -4.81 -10.85 -4.64
N LEU A 20 -5.19 -9.65 -4.19
CA LEU A 20 -6.60 -9.33 -3.93
C LEU A 20 -7.44 -9.49 -5.21
N LEU A 21 -6.97 -8.96 -6.32
CA LEU A 21 -7.66 -9.05 -7.62
C LEU A 21 -7.75 -10.49 -8.12
N ALA A 22 -6.68 -11.27 -7.99
CA ALA A 22 -6.65 -12.67 -8.40
C ALA A 22 -7.59 -13.58 -7.57
N HIS A 23 -7.94 -13.17 -6.35
CA HIS A 23 -8.82 -13.92 -5.43
C HIS A 23 -10.22 -13.32 -5.31
N SER A 24 -10.66 -12.55 -6.32
CA SER A 24 -12.04 -12.03 -6.43
C SER A 24 -12.48 -11.11 -5.27
N PHE A 25 -11.53 -10.40 -4.65
CA PHE A 25 -11.87 -9.28 -3.76
C PHE A 25 -12.41 -8.12 -4.59
N ASP A 26 -13.48 -7.48 -4.12
CA ASP A 26 -14.02 -6.27 -4.74
C ASP A 26 -13.22 -5.07 -4.22
N VAL A 27 -12.10 -4.75 -4.87
CA VAL A 27 -11.21 -3.64 -4.46
C VAL A 27 -11.80 -2.32 -4.96
N VAL A 28 -12.51 -1.62 -4.09
CA VAL A 28 -13.30 -0.43 -4.47
C VAL A 28 -12.47 0.86 -4.52
N ALA A 29 -11.33 0.88 -3.83
CA ALA A 29 -10.39 1.99 -3.84
C ALA A 29 -9.01 1.56 -3.33
N ILE A 30 -8.01 2.40 -3.58
CA ILE A 30 -6.69 2.31 -2.96
C ILE A 30 -6.42 3.60 -2.19
N LEU A 31 -5.96 3.49 -0.95
CA LEU A 31 -5.47 4.61 -0.15
C LEU A 31 -3.96 4.51 0.03
N VAL A 32 -3.23 5.48 -0.53
CA VAL A 32 -1.77 5.57 -0.36
C VAL A 32 -1.36 6.60 0.70
N ALA A 33 -0.26 6.32 1.39
CA ALA A 33 0.28 7.25 2.38
C ALA A 33 0.92 8.46 1.70
N GLY A 34 0.52 9.65 2.15
CA GLY A 34 1.07 10.93 1.71
C GLY A 34 1.74 11.72 2.84
N PRO A 35 2.14 12.97 2.59
CA PRO A 35 2.70 13.84 3.62
C PRO A 35 1.70 14.09 4.76
N ARG A 36 2.16 14.10 6.02
CA ARG A 36 1.30 14.15 7.23
C ARG A 36 0.24 15.26 7.27
N ASN A 37 0.49 16.39 6.60
CA ASN A 37 -0.40 17.56 6.60
C ASN A 37 -1.35 17.60 5.38
N VAL A 38 -1.37 16.55 4.56
CA VAL A 38 -2.24 16.45 3.39
C VAL A 38 -3.57 15.82 3.80
N PRO A 39 -4.70 16.54 3.66
CA PRO A 39 -6.02 15.94 3.80
C PRO A 39 -6.24 14.94 2.66
N LEU A 40 -7.23 14.05 2.83
CA LEU A 40 -7.63 13.12 1.76
C LEU A 40 -7.77 13.84 0.41
N ARG A 41 -7.10 13.32 -0.61
CA ARG A 41 -7.19 13.79 -2.00
C ARG A 41 -7.18 12.65 -3.00
N VAL A 42 -7.74 12.89 -4.17
CA VAL A 42 -7.66 11.96 -5.30
C VAL A 42 -6.27 12.05 -5.93
N VAL A 43 -5.69 10.89 -6.25
CA VAL A 43 -4.44 10.78 -6.99
C VAL A 43 -4.73 10.66 -8.48
N ILE A 44 -4.16 11.56 -9.27
CA ILE A 44 -4.30 11.56 -10.73
C ILE A 44 -2.94 11.24 -11.36
N PRO A 45 -2.84 10.18 -12.20
CA PRO A 45 -1.61 9.90 -12.93
C PRO A 45 -1.22 11.07 -13.84
N ALA A 46 0.06 11.45 -13.82
CA ALA A 46 0.57 12.46 -14.74
C ALA A 46 0.72 11.88 -16.16
N GLY A 47 0.12 12.52 -17.17
CA GLY A 47 0.41 12.25 -18.59
C GLY A 47 -0.64 11.49 -19.41
N GLY A 48 -1.82 11.21 -18.85
CA GLY A 48 -2.94 10.68 -19.64
C GLY A 48 -3.86 11.81 -20.16
N ASN A 49 -4.01 11.94 -21.49
CA ASN A 49 -5.10 12.77 -22.07
C ASN A 49 -6.49 12.20 -21.75
N THR A 50 -6.56 10.96 -21.28
CA THR A 50 -7.76 10.29 -20.81
C THR A 50 -7.73 10.18 -19.30
N LEU A 51 -8.68 10.85 -18.67
CA LEU A 51 -8.99 10.66 -17.27
C LEU A 51 -9.55 9.25 -17.08
N PRO A 52 -9.20 8.54 -15.99
CA PRO A 52 -9.81 7.25 -15.70
C PRO A 52 -11.34 7.38 -15.68
N HIS A 53 -12.04 6.37 -16.20
CA HIS A 53 -13.51 6.42 -16.38
C HIS A 53 -14.24 6.71 -15.06
N TRP A 54 -13.76 6.14 -13.95
CA TRP A 54 -14.28 6.39 -12.61
C TRP A 54 -14.25 7.87 -12.21
N ARG A 55 -13.40 8.72 -12.80
CA ARG A 55 -13.41 10.16 -12.51
C ARG A 55 -14.73 10.83 -12.91
N ARG A 56 -15.44 10.29 -13.90
CA ARG A 56 -16.77 10.78 -14.31
C ARG A 56 -17.90 10.23 -13.43
N GLU A 57 -17.66 9.09 -12.79
CA GLU A 57 -18.65 8.34 -12.00
C GLU A 57 -18.54 8.58 -10.49
N LEU A 58 -17.41 9.12 -10.00
CA LEU A 58 -17.27 9.58 -8.62
C LEU A 58 -18.10 10.85 -8.38
N GLU A 59 -19.42 10.75 -8.47
CA GLU A 59 -20.36 11.56 -7.68
C GLU A 59 -20.31 11.11 -6.20
N LEU A 60 -19.11 10.95 -5.63
CA LEU A 60 -18.99 10.72 -4.20
C LEU A 60 -19.44 12.02 -3.50
N PRO A 61 -20.47 12.00 -2.63
CA PRO A 61 -20.99 13.20 -1.96
C PRO A 61 -19.98 13.95 -1.07
N LEU A 62 -18.74 13.47 -0.98
CA LEU A 62 -17.70 13.93 -0.06
C LEU A 62 -16.48 14.57 -0.76
N LEU A 63 -16.44 14.64 -2.09
CA LEU A 63 -15.41 15.38 -2.81
C LEU A 63 -15.83 16.85 -2.96
N ASN A 64 -15.60 17.64 -1.90
CA ASN A 64 -15.71 19.09 -1.99
C ASN A 64 -14.63 19.59 -3.00
N PRO A 65 -14.97 20.37 -4.04
CA PRO A 65 -14.07 20.73 -5.15
C PRO A 65 -12.82 21.55 -4.75
N THR A 66 -12.66 21.87 -3.47
CA THR A 66 -11.50 22.59 -2.91
C THR A 66 -10.30 21.68 -2.64
N VAL A 67 -10.42 20.35 -2.77
CA VAL A 67 -9.29 19.44 -2.56
C VAL A 67 -8.32 19.55 -3.74
N ALA A 68 -7.26 20.32 -3.52
CA ALA A 68 -6.29 20.73 -4.52
C ALA A 68 -5.70 19.54 -5.30
N LEU A 69 -5.73 19.70 -6.63
CA LEU A 69 -5.00 18.90 -7.61
C LEU A 69 -3.50 19.05 -7.34
N ALA A 70 -2.89 18.08 -6.68
CA ALA A 70 -1.43 17.99 -6.63
C ALA A 70 -0.98 17.00 -7.70
N PRO A 71 -0.15 17.40 -8.68
CA PRO A 71 0.54 16.43 -9.52
C PRO A 71 1.35 15.52 -8.59
N VAL A 72 1.26 14.21 -8.82
CA VAL A 72 2.07 13.21 -8.11
C VAL A 72 3.51 13.69 -8.17
N ALA A 73 4.10 13.96 -7.01
CA ALA A 73 5.53 14.25 -6.92
C ALA A 73 6.23 13.07 -7.58
N ARG A 74 7.02 13.36 -8.64
CA ARG A 74 7.82 12.37 -9.37
C ARG A 74 8.35 11.36 -8.37
N GLU A 75 7.97 10.11 -8.58
CA GLU A 75 8.59 8.98 -7.89
C GLU A 75 10.10 9.23 -7.97
N LYS A 76 10.74 9.43 -6.81
CA LYS A 76 12.19 9.58 -6.78
C LYS A 76 12.74 8.21 -7.13
N THR A 77 12.88 7.97 -8.43
CA THR A 77 13.81 6.98 -8.93
C THR A 77 15.16 7.38 -8.34
N SER A 78 15.57 6.71 -7.27
CA SER A 78 16.95 6.75 -6.83
C SER A 78 17.75 6.04 -7.90
N VAL A 79 18.00 6.73 -9.02
CA VAL A 79 19.10 6.39 -9.91
C VAL A 79 20.33 6.56 -9.06
N ASN A 80 20.90 5.44 -8.66
CA ASN A 80 22.17 5.35 -7.98
C ASN A 80 23.21 6.06 -8.86
N ARG A 81 23.54 7.33 -8.55
CA ARG A 81 24.66 8.04 -9.17
C ARG A 81 25.96 7.53 -8.54
N GLY A 82 26.20 6.23 -8.64
CA GLY A 82 27.52 5.65 -8.47
C GLY A 82 28.34 6.01 -9.70
N ARG A 83 29.46 6.72 -9.49
CA ARG A 83 30.51 6.84 -10.51
C ARG A 83 31.07 5.45 -10.77
N GLY A 84 30.64 4.82 -11.86
CA GLY A 84 31.19 3.57 -12.37
C GLY A 84 30.92 3.48 -13.86
N ARG A 85 31.99 3.49 -14.67
CA ARG A 85 31.95 3.21 -16.10
C ARG A 85 31.65 1.71 -16.27
N HIS A 86 30.45 1.31 -16.71
CA HIS A 86 30.24 0.07 -17.47
C HIS A 86 29.00 0.18 -18.36
N ASP A 87 29.06 -0.51 -19.50
CA ASP A 87 28.29 -0.43 -20.74
C ASP A 87 26.84 0.08 -20.72
N SER A 88 26.58 0.96 -21.69
CA SER A 88 25.26 1.38 -22.16
C SER A 88 24.57 0.28 -22.97
N ALA A 89 24.08 -0.76 -22.29
CA ALA A 89 22.98 -1.56 -22.83
C ALA A 89 21.66 -0.87 -22.43
N LEU A 90 20.81 -0.62 -23.43
CA LEU A 90 19.50 0.01 -23.31
C LEU A 90 18.60 -0.78 -22.34
N TYR A 91 18.66 -0.45 -21.05
CA TYR A 91 17.60 -0.82 -20.12
C TYR A 91 16.37 -0.01 -20.49
N SER A 92 15.40 -0.67 -21.11
CA SER A 92 14.04 -0.17 -21.10
C SER A 92 13.68 0.07 -19.64
N VAL A 93 13.40 1.32 -19.28
CA VAL A 93 12.91 1.66 -17.94
C VAL A 93 11.51 1.07 -17.87
N GLN A 94 11.39 -0.20 -17.49
CA GLN A 94 10.13 -0.75 -17.06
C GLN A 94 9.62 0.16 -15.93
N VAL A 95 8.43 0.72 -16.10
CA VAL A 95 7.75 1.39 -14.99
C VAL A 95 7.72 0.37 -13.86
N PRO A 96 8.37 0.64 -12.70
CA PRO A 96 8.37 -0.33 -11.62
C PRO A 96 6.91 -0.62 -11.24
N ALA A 97 6.62 -1.90 -11.01
CA ALA A 97 5.28 -2.36 -10.71
C ALA A 97 4.76 -1.63 -9.46
N SER A 98 3.73 -0.79 -9.62
CA SER A 98 3.17 0.06 -8.56
C SER A 98 1.66 -0.14 -8.43
N PRO A 99 1.08 0.07 -7.24
CA PRO A 99 -0.37 0.02 -7.05
C PRO A 99 -1.09 1.02 -7.95
N LEU A 100 -0.49 2.20 -8.16
CA LEU A 100 -1.07 3.27 -8.98
C LEU A 100 -1.17 2.84 -10.45
N ALA A 101 -0.09 2.30 -11.04
CA ALA A 101 -0.12 1.84 -12.42
C ALA A 101 -1.17 0.74 -12.64
N ARG A 102 -1.24 -0.23 -11.70
CA ARG A 102 -2.23 -1.30 -11.77
C ARG A 102 -3.67 -0.80 -11.58
N ALA A 103 -3.90 0.12 -10.64
CA ALA A 103 -5.22 0.71 -10.40
C ALA A 103 -5.77 1.42 -11.64
N VAL A 104 -4.90 2.09 -12.42
CA VAL A 104 -5.30 2.71 -13.69
C VAL A 104 -5.80 1.67 -14.69
N THR A 105 -5.08 0.55 -14.82
CA THR A 105 -5.48 -0.56 -15.72
C THR A 105 -6.82 -1.16 -15.32
N GLU A 106 -7.07 -1.30 -14.01
CA GLU A 106 -8.28 -1.94 -13.47
C GLU A 106 -9.44 -0.98 -13.25
N GLY A 107 -9.25 0.33 -13.46
CA GLY A 107 -10.29 1.31 -13.17
C GLY A 107 -10.56 1.52 -11.67
N ILE A 108 -9.57 1.30 -10.81
CA ILE A 108 -9.72 1.47 -9.37
C ILE A 108 -9.32 2.90 -9.00
N PRO A 109 -10.14 3.64 -8.24
CA PRO A 109 -9.79 4.97 -7.80
C PRO A 109 -8.69 4.94 -6.73
N VAL A 110 -7.74 5.87 -6.85
CA VAL A 110 -6.61 6.00 -5.92
C VAL A 110 -6.72 7.32 -5.17
N PHE A 111 -6.57 7.25 -3.85
CA PHE A 111 -6.60 8.38 -2.93
C PHE A 111 -5.30 8.43 -2.15
N GLU A 112 -4.95 9.61 -1.65
CA GLU A 112 -3.80 9.83 -0.79
C GLU A 112 -4.22 10.61 0.44
N CYS A 113 -3.70 10.23 1.61
CA CYS A 113 -3.88 11.02 2.82
C CYS A 113 -2.61 11.00 3.70
N GLY A 114 -2.43 12.05 4.50
CA GLY A 114 -1.36 12.10 5.49
C GLY A 114 -1.67 11.36 6.79
N LYS A 115 -2.93 11.40 7.23
CA LYS A 115 -3.41 10.75 8.45
C LYS A 115 -4.78 10.13 8.19
N VAL A 116 -4.93 8.85 8.55
CA VAL A 116 -6.22 8.16 8.48
C VAL A 116 -7.24 8.70 9.46
N GLY A 117 -6.80 9.17 10.64
CA GLY A 117 -7.66 9.82 11.64
C GLY A 117 -8.10 11.25 11.31
N HIS A 118 -7.69 11.81 10.16
CA HIS A 118 -8.16 13.12 9.75
C HIS A 118 -9.64 13.06 9.35
N VAL A 119 -10.45 14.06 9.74
CA VAL A 119 -11.92 14.06 9.55
C VAL A 119 -12.36 13.78 8.11
N THR A 120 -11.62 14.28 7.12
CA THR A 120 -11.93 14.01 5.71
C THR A 120 -11.69 12.55 5.32
N THR A 121 -10.64 11.93 5.85
CA THR A 121 -10.31 10.52 5.58
C THR A 121 -11.28 9.60 6.32
N THR A 122 -11.56 9.86 7.59
CA THR A 122 -12.48 9.03 8.39
C THR A 122 -13.90 9.09 7.87
N SER A 123 -14.40 10.27 7.47
CA SER A 123 -15.73 10.43 6.86
C SER A 123 -15.84 9.68 5.54
N TRP A 124 -14.78 9.72 4.72
CA TRP A 124 -14.73 8.98 3.47
C TRP A 124 -14.71 7.46 3.71
N LEU A 125 -13.88 6.96 4.63
CA LEU A 125 -13.84 5.53 4.97
C LEU A 125 -15.22 5.02 5.43
N LYS A 126 -15.93 5.79 6.26
CA LYS A 126 -17.29 5.46 6.73
C LYS A 126 -18.32 5.40 5.59
N ALA A 127 -18.16 6.22 4.56
CA ALA A 127 -19.09 6.27 3.44
C ALA A 127 -18.88 5.14 2.41
N LEU A 128 -17.75 4.42 2.47
CA LEU A 128 -17.44 3.36 1.51
C LEU A 128 -18.14 2.03 1.80
N ASP A 129 -18.70 1.85 3.00
CA ASP A 129 -19.35 0.61 3.46
C ASP A 129 -18.44 -0.62 3.32
N LEU A 130 -17.21 -0.53 3.85
CA LEU A 130 -16.17 -1.54 3.65
C LEU A 130 -16.43 -2.79 4.51
N ASP A 131 -16.22 -3.96 3.90
CA ASP A 131 -16.13 -5.20 4.64
C ASP A 131 -14.77 -5.31 5.35
N VAL A 132 -13.67 -4.98 4.67
CA VAL A 132 -12.31 -5.10 5.21
C VAL A 132 -11.37 -4.06 4.60
N VAL A 133 -10.35 -3.65 5.36
CA VAL A 133 -9.21 -2.91 4.85
C VAL A 133 -7.98 -3.81 4.85
N CYS A 134 -7.41 -4.07 3.69
CA CYS A 134 -6.16 -4.81 3.56
C CYS A 134 -4.99 -3.83 3.59
N VAL A 135 -4.02 -4.06 4.48
CA VAL A 135 -2.91 -3.14 4.74
C VAL A 135 -1.59 -3.75 4.27
N ALA A 136 -0.80 -2.94 3.58
CA ALA A 136 0.54 -3.29 3.14
C ALA A 136 1.48 -2.08 3.30
N CYS A 137 2.46 -2.19 4.20
CA CYS A 137 3.47 -1.16 4.45
C CYS A 137 2.92 0.21 4.93
N TRP A 138 1.78 0.29 5.61
CA TRP A 138 1.31 1.57 6.13
C TRP A 138 2.24 2.11 7.23
N ASN A 139 2.57 3.41 7.18
CA ASN A 139 3.69 3.98 7.94
C ASN A 139 3.26 4.80 9.18
N SER A 140 1.99 4.74 9.55
CA SER A 140 1.42 5.55 10.62
C SER A 140 0.41 4.74 11.42
N ILE A 141 0.32 4.99 12.73
CA ILE A 141 -0.67 4.33 13.59
C ILE A 141 -2.08 4.66 13.11
N VAL A 142 -2.93 3.64 13.04
CA VAL A 142 -4.37 3.77 12.78
C VAL A 142 -5.07 3.95 14.13
N PRO A 143 -5.80 5.05 14.35
CA PRO A 143 -6.54 5.24 15.60
C PRO A 143 -7.61 4.16 15.81
N PRO A 144 -7.92 3.77 17.06
CA PRO A 144 -8.90 2.72 17.36
C PRO A 144 -10.28 2.97 16.74
N ASP A 145 -10.77 4.22 16.77
CA ASP A 145 -12.06 4.59 16.18
C ASP A 145 -12.10 4.45 14.65
N VAL A 146 -10.93 4.40 14.01
CA VAL A 146 -10.78 4.12 12.58
C VAL A 146 -10.71 2.63 12.32
N LEU A 147 -10.06 1.85 13.20
CA LEU A 147 -9.96 0.38 13.09
C LEU A 147 -11.35 -0.28 13.06
N ASP A 148 -12.31 0.31 13.77
CA ASP A 148 -13.70 -0.20 13.87
C ASP A 148 -14.59 0.17 12.67
N ILE A 149 -14.10 0.93 11.68
CA ILE A 149 -14.93 1.37 10.54
C ILE A 149 -15.34 0.21 9.62
N PRO A 150 -14.43 -0.67 9.15
CA PRO A 150 -14.79 -1.78 8.28
C PRO A 150 -15.44 -2.90 9.08
N ARG A 151 -16.40 -3.62 8.49
CA ARG A 151 -17.17 -4.68 9.16
C ARG A 151 -16.30 -5.74 9.86
N PHE A 152 -15.19 -6.12 9.24
CA PHE A 152 -14.24 -7.10 9.77
C PHE A 152 -12.94 -6.48 10.26
N GLY A 153 -12.78 -5.14 10.18
CA GLY A 153 -11.59 -4.43 10.60
C GLY A 153 -10.47 -4.39 9.56
N PHE A 154 -9.23 -4.29 10.06
CA PHE A 154 -8.02 -4.09 9.25
C PHE A 154 -7.15 -5.34 9.30
N LEU A 155 -6.72 -5.81 8.14
CA LEU A 155 -5.90 -7.00 7.97
C LEU A 155 -4.54 -6.60 7.37
N ASN A 156 -3.47 -6.68 8.16
CA ASN A 156 -2.13 -6.28 7.73
C ASN A 156 -1.31 -7.47 7.23
N VAL A 157 -0.60 -7.25 6.13
CA VAL A 157 0.40 -8.19 5.60
C VAL A 157 1.78 -7.74 6.09
N HIS A 158 2.33 -8.49 7.04
CA HIS A 158 3.60 -8.20 7.68
C HIS A 158 4.71 -9.14 7.20
N PRO A 159 5.85 -8.64 6.68
CA PRO A 159 6.91 -9.47 6.12
C PRO A 159 7.87 -10.05 7.20
N SER A 160 7.29 -10.71 8.20
CA SER A 160 7.97 -11.63 9.10
C SER A 160 7.01 -12.71 9.61
N LEU A 161 7.55 -13.69 10.33
CA LEU A 161 6.78 -14.64 11.13
C LEU A 161 6.48 -14.02 12.51
N LEU A 162 5.32 -13.38 12.67
CA LEU A 162 4.92 -12.81 13.95
C LEU A 162 4.78 -13.92 15.03
N PRO A 163 5.08 -13.62 16.30
CA PRO A 163 5.37 -12.30 16.89
C PRO A 163 6.82 -11.82 16.73
N ALA A 164 7.68 -12.57 16.03
CA ALA A 164 9.05 -12.14 15.78
C ALA A 164 9.10 -10.97 14.78
N TYR A 165 10.05 -10.06 14.99
CA TYR A 165 10.30 -8.92 14.10
C TYR A 165 9.08 -8.00 13.86
N ARG A 166 8.31 -7.72 14.92
CA ARG A 166 7.28 -6.66 14.91
C ARG A 166 7.88 -5.30 14.53
N GLY A 167 7.03 -4.44 13.98
CA GLY A 167 7.37 -3.04 13.73
C GLY A 167 8.21 -2.83 12.47
N PRO A 168 8.94 -1.72 12.40
CA PRO A 168 9.49 -1.25 11.13
C PRO A 168 10.68 -2.06 10.66
N PHE A 169 10.81 -2.18 9.34
CA PHE A 169 11.93 -2.82 8.64
C PHE A 169 12.19 -4.29 9.03
N PRO A 170 11.15 -5.16 9.10
CA PRO A 170 11.31 -6.53 9.57
C PRO A 170 12.29 -7.35 8.70
N LEU A 171 12.30 -7.15 7.38
CA LEU A 171 13.25 -7.82 6.48
C LEU A 171 14.70 -7.46 6.80
N PHE A 172 14.99 -6.18 7.04
CA PHE A 172 16.35 -5.73 7.40
C PHE A 172 16.84 -6.43 8.67
N TRP A 173 15.99 -6.52 9.68
CA TRP A 173 16.37 -7.15 10.94
C TRP A 173 16.55 -8.66 10.80
N GLN A 174 15.69 -9.35 10.06
CA GLN A 174 15.85 -10.78 9.76
C GLN A 174 17.18 -11.05 9.04
N PHE A 175 17.50 -10.29 7.98
CA PHE A 175 18.79 -10.42 7.29
C PHE A 175 19.99 -10.10 8.20
N ARG A 176 19.88 -9.05 9.01
CA ARG A 176 20.94 -8.66 9.93
C ARG A 176 21.23 -9.74 10.98
N MET A 177 20.20 -10.48 11.39
CA MET A 177 20.33 -11.57 12.35
C MET A 177 20.76 -12.89 11.71
N GLY A 178 20.88 -12.93 10.38
CA GLY A 178 21.27 -14.13 9.64
C GLY A 178 20.15 -15.18 9.59
N GLU A 179 18.89 -14.74 9.59
CA GLU A 179 17.75 -15.65 9.50
C GLU A 179 17.71 -16.33 8.13
N THR A 180 17.65 -17.66 8.13
CA THR A 180 17.50 -18.49 6.93
C THR A 180 16.04 -18.91 6.72
N ALA A 181 15.25 -18.93 7.80
CA ALA A 181 13.81 -19.10 7.79
C ALA A 181 13.14 -17.75 8.06
N MET A 182 12.54 -17.16 7.02
CA MET A 182 11.74 -15.93 7.13
C MET A 182 10.30 -16.24 6.75
N GLY A 183 9.45 -15.22 6.61
CA GLY A 183 8.10 -15.45 6.14
C GLY A 183 7.24 -14.22 6.07
N VAL A 184 5.97 -14.46 5.82
CA VAL A 184 4.93 -13.44 5.82
C VAL A 184 3.80 -13.86 6.75
N THR A 185 3.31 -12.92 7.53
CA THR A 185 2.15 -13.10 8.39
C THR A 185 1.04 -12.17 7.95
N VAL A 186 -0.18 -12.68 7.93
CA VAL A 186 -1.40 -11.89 7.83
C VAL A 186 -2.03 -11.86 9.22
N HIS A 187 -2.23 -10.66 9.77
CA HIS A 187 -2.77 -10.48 11.11
C HIS A 187 -3.80 -9.36 11.15
N TRP A 188 -4.73 -9.46 12.09
CA TRP A 188 -5.67 -8.38 12.39
C TRP A 188 -4.95 -7.26 13.12
N MET A 189 -5.19 -6.02 12.72
CA MET A 189 -4.62 -4.87 13.44
C MET A 189 -5.43 -4.58 14.71
N ASP A 190 -4.71 -4.27 15.79
CA ASP A 190 -5.24 -3.72 17.04
C ASP A 190 -4.60 -2.35 17.33
N ASP A 191 -4.74 -1.84 18.55
CA ASP A 191 -4.18 -0.56 18.97
C ASP A 191 -2.65 -0.59 19.16
N GLY A 192 -2.03 -1.77 19.11
CA GLY A 192 -0.60 -1.96 19.21
C GLY A 192 0.10 -2.09 17.85
N LEU A 193 1.43 -2.25 17.91
CA LEU A 193 2.27 -2.37 16.71
C LEU A 193 2.51 -3.85 16.38
N ASP A 194 1.81 -4.34 15.36
CA ASP A 194 1.88 -5.73 14.89
C ASP A 194 1.58 -6.77 15.99
N THR A 195 0.61 -6.45 16.85
CA THR A 195 0.25 -7.23 18.04
C THR A 195 -0.99 -8.08 17.92
N GLY A 196 -1.88 -7.78 16.97
CA GLY A 196 -3.17 -8.44 16.90
C GLY A 196 -3.12 -9.87 16.37
N ASP A 197 -4.30 -10.50 16.36
CA ASP A 197 -4.43 -11.94 16.14
C ASP A 197 -3.97 -12.36 14.75
N ILE A 198 -3.15 -13.42 14.70
CA ILE A 198 -2.64 -13.98 13.46
C ILE A 198 -3.76 -14.74 12.75
N ALA A 199 -4.11 -14.29 11.54
CA ALA A 199 -5.06 -14.99 10.66
C ALA A 199 -4.38 -16.15 9.90
N GLY A 200 -3.08 -16.00 9.61
CA GLY A 200 -2.27 -17.05 9.00
C GLY A 200 -0.86 -16.55 8.70
N HIS A 201 0.07 -17.48 8.50
CA HIS A 201 1.43 -17.15 8.09
C HIS A 201 1.98 -18.21 7.14
N ARG A 202 3.03 -17.85 6.41
CA ARG A 202 3.79 -18.77 5.58
C ARG A 202 5.27 -18.51 5.79
N GLU A 203 5.98 -19.58 6.14
CA GLU A 203 7.43 -19.62 6.18
C GLU A 203 7.99 -19.76 4.77
N ILE A 204 9.12 -19.11 4.53
CA ILE A 204 9.89 -19.13 3.29
C ILE A 204 11.36 -19.32 3.69
N GLN A 205 11.99 -20.32 3.07
CA GLN A 205 13.40 -20.60 3.25
C GLN A 205 14.21 -19.78 2.26
N PHE A 206 15.27 -19.14 2.74
CA PHE A 206 16.18 -18.35 1.92
C PHE A 206 17.59 -18.93 2.00
N GLU A 207 18.22 -19.06 0.83
CA GLU A 207 19.63 -19.41 0.75
C GLU A 207 20.51 -18.18 1.02
N ASP A 208 21.67 -18.43 1.61
CA ASP A 208 22.70 -17.40 1.79
C ASP A 208 23.08 -16.81 0.43
N GLY A 209 23.09 -15.47 0.36
CA GLY A 209 23.43 -14.74 -0.87
C GLY A 209 22.25 -14.43 -1.79
N VAL A 210 21.00 -14.69 -1.37
CA VAL A 210 19.79 -14.25 -2.08
C VAL A 210 19.84 -12.75 -2.38
N ARG A 211 19.50 -12.36 -3.61
CA ARG A 211 19.45 -10.95 -4.01
C ARG A 211 18.11 -10.35 -3.62
N GLY A 212 18.07 -9.06 -3.31
CA GLY A 212 16.82 -8.38 -2.91
C GLY A 212 15.70 -8.35 -3.96
N ALA A 213 15.96 -8.74 -5.21
CA ALA A 213 14.92 -8.92 -6.23
C ALA A 213 14.33 -10.35 -6.24
N GLU A 214 15.05 -11.30 -5.66
CA GLU A 214 14.68 -12.71 -5.52
C GLU A 214 14.02 -12.99 -4.16
N ALA A 215 14.33 -12.16 -3.16
CA ALA A 215 13.70 -12.16 -1.83
C ALA A 215 12.37 -11.40 -1.79
#